data_AF-A0A453JV10-F1
#
_entry.id   AF-A0A453JV10-F1
#
_cell.length_a   1.000
_cell.length_b   1.000
_cell.length_c   1.000
_cell.angle_alpha   90.00
_cell.angle_beta   90.00
_cell.angle_gamma   90.00
#
_symmetry.space_group_name_H-M   'P 1'
#
loop_
_entity.id
_entity.type
_entity.pdbx_description
1 polymer ?
#
loop_
_entity_poly.entity_id
_entity_poly.type
_entity_poly.pdbx_seq_one_letter_code
_entity_poly.pdbx_strand_id
1 'polypeptide(L)'
;MIVSALATAVGVNLGLTVLLVSAYSLLRRRPPFVSVYAPRRPYAPLESWIAAAWRRSEDDIHAAAGLDGVVFVRIFVFSIRLFAVVAVVGVGVLMPINFMGDQLRLIDFTDLPSKSVDVLSISNVLDGSNKLWLHFSAVYIITGVACYLLYYEYRYISGKRLEYFMTSKPLPQYFTVLVRAIPITDGGSVSDAVDKFFKEYHSSTYLSHTVVHQTGKLRRLLNETEIMWTKLKNLKYVPQRPSTDNPPKKFLGLFGRNNPIGKYQKRLEDLEENVRMEQSDATRRREIPAAFVSFKSRYASANAIYIRQSDNPTEWQTEHAPDPHDVYWPSFSTSFMERWISKFVVFVASVLLIIVFLLVVGFIQGLTYMEQLEAWLPFLRNILEIAIVSQLVTGYLPSVILHFLSSYVPSIMKLFSTMQGFVSVSGIERSACNKMLRFTIWTVFFANVLTGSALNQLNIFVDPKKIPERLAVVVPAQVGHVFFDCRQHDKFSLVYTTRKLPQVASEIVLSPPSFIEHGQ
;
A
#
# COMPACT_ATOMS: atom_id res chain seq x y z
N MET A 1 29.81 -16.65 -12.95
CA MET A 1 28.70 -15.93 -13.62
C MET A 1 27.85 -15.10 -12.67
N ILE A 2 27.62 -15.52 -11.42
CA ILE A 2 26.69 -14.82 -10.51
C ILE A 2 27.26 -13.48 -9.99
N VAL A 3 28.55 -13.42 -9.60
CA VAL A 3 29.18 -12.17 -9.10
C VAL A 3 29.31 -11.13 -10.21
N SER A 4 29.71 -11.54 -11.43
CA SER A 4 29.72 -10.65 -12.58
C SER A 4 28.31 -10.19 -12.97
N ALA A 5 27.29 -11.07 -12.87
CA ALA A 5 25.89 -10.70 -13.04
C ALA A 5 25.35 -9.80 -11.92
N LEU A 6 25.92 -9.86 -10.71
CA LEU A 6 25.61 -8.97 -9.58
C LEU A 6 26.21 -7.58 -9.81
N ALA A 7 27.49 -7.52 -10.15
CA ALA A 7 28.18 -6.28 -10.46
C ALA A 7 27.54 -5.54 -11.65
N THR A 8 27.19 -6.25 -12.73
CA THR A 8 26.50 -5.65 -13.88
C THR A 8 25.10 -5.15 -13.52
N ALA A 9 24.33 -5.89 -12.72
CA ALA A 9 23.00 -5.44 -12.30
C ALA A 9 23.06 -4.22 -11.37
N VAL A 10 23.99 -4.19 -10.42
CA VAL A 10 24.23 -3.02 -9.57
C VAL A 10 24.62 -1.82 -10.43
N GLY A 11 25.55 -2.01 -11.38
CA GLY A 11 25.96 -0.96 -12.31
C GLY A 11 24.81 -0.41 -13.16
N VAL A 12 23.98 -1.28 -13.74
CA VAL A 12 22.81 -0.88 -14.55
C VAL A 12 21.77 -0.17 -13.70
N ASN A 13 21.45 -0.67 -12.50
CA ASN A 13 20.47 -0.04 -11.61
C ASN A 13 20.96 1.32 -11.10
N LEU A 14 22.25 1.43 -10.78
CA LEU A 14 22.86 2.68 -10.35
C LEU A 14 22.88 3.71 -11.49
N GLY A 15 23.24 3.28 -12.70
CA GLY A 15 23.15 4.10 -13.91
C GLY A 15 21.72 4.60 -14.19
N LEU A 16 20.72 3.70 -14.10
CA LEU A 16 19.31 4.05 -14.27
C LEU A 16 18.83 5.03 -13.18
N THR A 17 19.25 4.84 -11.93
CA THR A 17 18.95 5.76 -10.82
C THR A 17 19.50 7.15 -11.09
N VAL A 18 20.77 7.24 -11.47
CA VAL A 18 21.42 8.51 -11.81
C VAL A 18 20.70 9.20 -12.98
N LEU A 19 20.32 8.43 -14.01
CA LEU A 19 19.53 8.94 -15.13
C LEU A 19 18.18 9.51 -14.69
N LEU A 20 17.42 8.77 -13.87
CA LEU A 20 16.09 9.19 -13.41
C LEU A 20 16.16 10.40 -12.46
N VAL A 21 17.13 10.43 -11.55
CA VAL A 21 17.39 11.57 -10.66
C VAL A 21 17.80 12.82 -11.45
N SER A 22 18.64 12.64 -12.48
CA SER A 22 19.04 13.72 -13.39
C SER A 22 17.84 14.23 -14.20
N ALA A 23 17.05 13.31 -14.77
CA ALA A 23 15.84 13.65 -15.52
C ALA A 23 14.86 14.43 -14.65
N TYR A 24 14.60 13.99 -13.41
CA TYR A 24 13.76 14.73 -12.46
C TYR A 24 14.29 16.13 -12.17
N SER A 25 15.59 16.25 -11.90
CA SER A 25 16.24 17.53 -11.59
C SER A 25 16.12 18.53 -12.75
N LEU A 26 16.08 18.04 -13.99
CA LEU A 26 15.83 18.82 -15.20
C LEU A 26 14.34 19.14 -15.39
N LEU A 27 13.46 18.13 -15.28
CA LEU A 27 12.02 18.22 -15.51
C LEU A 27 11.34 19.19 -14.53
N ARG A 28 11.72 19.17 -13.25
CA ARG A 28 11.11 20.04 -12.23
C ARG A 28 11.35 21.53 -12.48
N ARG A 29 12.44 21.89 -13.17
CA ARG A 29 12.83 23.28 -13.46
C ARG A 29 12.12 23.83 -14.70
N ARG A 30 11.41 22.98 -15.46
CA ARG A 30 10.76 23.37 -16.71
C ARG A 30 9.36 23.91 -16.43
N PRO A 31 8.99 25.10 -16.96
CA PRO A 31 7.69 25.75 -16.73
C PRO A 31 6.44 24.86 -16.87
N PRO A 32 6.31 24.00 -17.91
CA PRO A 32 5.09 23.19 -18.08
C PRO A 32 4.90 22.11 -17.01
N PHE A 33 5.96 21.74 -16.29
CA PHE A 33 5.93 20.70 -15.26
C PHE A 33 6.00 21.26 -13.84
N VAL A 34 6.18 22.58 -13.67
CA VAL A 34 6.21 23.21 -12.35
C VAL A 34 4.91 22.94 -11.60
N SER A 35 3.73 23.01 -12.24
CA SER A 35 2.46 22.74 -11.54
C SER A 35 2.31 21.30 -11.02
N VAL A 36 3.03 20.34 -11.60
CA VAL A 36 2.99 18.91 -11.22
C VAL A 36 3.99 18.58 -10.12
N TYR A 37 5.14 19.24 -10.14
CA TYR A 37 6.23 19.04 -9.16
C TYR A 37 6.34 20.18 -8.15
N ALA A 38 5.43 21.17 -8.21
CA ALA A 38 5.40 22.30 -7.30
C ALA A 38 5.04 21.78 -5.91
N PRO A 39 5.76 22.24 -4.89
CA PRO A 39 5.34 21.98 -3.52
C PRO A 39 3.97 22.57 -3.24
N ARG A 40 3.22 21.94 -2.32
CA ARG A 40 1.93 22.46 -1.84
C ARG A 40 2.06 23.83 -1.13
N ARG A 41 3.29 24.29 -0.83
CA ARG A 41 3.60 25.62 -0.27
C ARG A 41 4.81 26.27 -0.98
N PRO A 42 4.81 27.61 -1.16
CA PRO A 42 5.53 28.27 -2.25
C PRO A 42 7.03 28.56 -2.03
N TYR A 43 7.77 27.77 -1.25
CA TYR A 43 9.20 28.05 -1.01
C TYR A 43 10.10 26.87 -1.35
N ALA A 44 10.96 27.05 -2.35
CA ALA A 44 12.08 26.16 -2.64
C ALA A 44 13.41 26.87 -2.43
N PRO A 45 14.30 26.33 -1.56
CA PRO A 45 15.65 26.88 -1.42
C PRO A 45 16.46 26.63 -2.70
N LEU A 46 17.48 27.48 -2.91
CA LEU A 46 18.46 27.37 -4.01
C LEU A 46 19.32 26.08 -3.92
N GLU A 47 19.19 25.32 -2.83
CA GLU A 47 19.98 24.13 -2.52
C GLU A 47 19.56 22.89 -3.35
N SER A 48 20.45 21.91 -3.46
CA SER A 48 20.09 20.60 -4.01
C SER A 48 18.99 19.97 -3.16
N TRP A 49 17.95 19.44 -3.81
CA TRP A 49 16.79 18.89 -3.09
C TRP A 49 17.11 17.69 -2.22
N ILE A 50 18.17 16.94 -2.55
CA ILE A 50 18.62 15.78 -1.80
C ILE A 50 19.22 16.24 -0.47
N ALA A 51 20.10 17.25 -0.48
CA ALA A 51 20.66 17.82 0.75
C ALA A 51 19.57 18.47 1.61
N ALA A 52 18.64 19.20 0.99
CA ALA A 52 17.50 19.79 1.68
C ALA A 52 16.57 18.73 2.31
N ALA A 53 16.40 17.56 1.66
CA ALA A 53 15.64 16.44 2.22
C ALA A 53 16.33 15.78 3.40
N TRP A 54 17.66 15.61 3.34
CA TRP A 54 18.42 14.95 4.40
C TRP A 54 18.54 15.79 5.67
N ARG A 55 18.58 17.12 5.53
CA ARG A 55 18.73 18.06 6.66
C ARG A 55 17.43 18.39 7.39
N ARG A 56 16.28 17.93 6.90
CA ARG A 56 14.95 18.19 7.50
C ARG A 56 14.85 17.59 8.89
N SER A 57 14.40 18.40 9.85
CA SER A 57 14.13 17.94 11.20
C SER A 57 12.80 17.16 11.26
N GLU A 58 12.62 16.38 12.33
CA GLU A 58 11.36 15.68 12.58
C GLU A 58 10.19 16.67 12.74
N ASP A 59 10.43 17.83 13.37
CA ASP A 59 9.43 18.87 13.57
C ASP A 59 8.96 19.49 12.25
N ASP A 60 9.87 19.66 11.28
CA ASP A 60 9.52 20.12 9.94
C ASP A 60 8.64 19.10 9.21
N ILE A 61 8.89 17.80 9.40
CA ILE A 61 8.10 16.72 8.82
C ILE A 61 6.71 16.70 9.48
N HIS A 62 6.66 16.86 10.81
CA HIS A 62 5.40 16.94 11.56
C HIS A 62 4.54 18.12 11.08
N ALA A 63 5.12 19.31 10.92
CA ALA A 63 4.41 20.49 10.43
C ALA A 63 3.93 20.35 8.98
N ALA A 64 4.67 19.61 8.15
CA ALA A 64 4.37 19.42 6.73
C ALA A 64 3.33 18.33 6.45
N ALA A 65 3.49 17.16 7.10
CA ALA A 65 2.77 15.93 6.77
C ALA A 65 1.96 15.35 7.95
N GLY A 66 2.03 15.99 9.13
CA GLY A 66 1.38 15.52 10.35
C GLY A 66 2.11 14.36 11.03
N LEU A 67 1.52 13.87 12.13
CA LEU A 67 2.09 12.78 12.93
C LEU A 67 2.23 11.48 12.14
N ASP A 68 1.27 11.15 11.27
CA ASP A 68 1.32 9.92 10.45
C ASP A 68 2.51 9.94 9.47
N GLY A 69 2.85 11.10 8.92
CA GLY A 69 4.03 11.29 8.08
C GLY A 69 5.34 11.05 8.84
N VAL A 70 5.43 11.55 10.08
CA VAL A 70 6.58 11.30 10.97
C VAL A 70 6.71 9.80 11.26
N VAL A 71 5.62 9.14 11.63
CA VAL A 71 5.62 7.70 11.90
C VAL A 71 6.08 6.91 10.66
N PHE A 72 5.62 7.28 9.47
CA PHE A 72 6.02 6.65 8.22
C PHE A 72 7.52 6.80 7.93
N VAL A 73 8.10 7.98 8.10
CA VAL A 73 9.55 8.20 7.93
C VAL A 73 10.35 7.39 8.96
N ARG A 74 9.86 7.30 10.20
CA ARG A 74 10.54 6.54 11.27
C ARG A 74 10.58 5.04 11.02
N ILE A 75 9.66 4.48 10.23
CA ILE A 75 9.75 3.08 9.76
C ILE A 75 11.03 2.86 8.93
N PHE A 76 11.40 3.81 8.06
CA PHE A 76 12.64 3.73 7.29
C PHE A 76 13.87 3.92 8.18
N VAL A 77 13.84 4.85 9.12
CA VAL A 77 14.93 5.05 10.10
C VAL A 77 15.16 3.79 10.93
N PHE A 78 14.10 3.18 11.43
CA PHE A 78 14.14 1.89 12.13
C PHE A 78 14.78 0.80 11.26
N SER A 79 14.33 0.69 10.00
CA SER A 79 14.86 -0.30 9.06
C SER A 79 16.35 -0.10 8.81
N ILE A 80 16.81 1.13 8.57
CA ILE A 80 18.23 1.46 8.36
C ILE A 80 19.06 1.09 9.60
N ARG A 81 18.58 1.44 10.81
CA ARG A 81 19.27 1.12 12.07
C ARG A 81 19.40 -0.39 12.27
N LEU A 82 18.33 -1.14 12.04
CA LEU A 82 18.33 -2.60 12.17
C LEU A 82 19.28 -3.24 11.14
N PHE A 83 19.16 -2.87 9.86
CA PHE A 83 20.00 -3.42 8.81
C PHE A 83 21.47 -3.02 8.94
N ALA A 84 21.80 -1.86 9.54
CA ALA A 84 23.17 -1.49 9.85
C ALA A 84 23.81 -2.47 10.85
N VAL A 85 23.10 -2.85 11.91
CA VAL A 85 23.59 -3.86 12.87
C VAL A 85 23.72 -5.23 12.22
N VAL A 86 22.71 -5.63 11.43
CA VAL A 86 22.76 -6.89 10.66
C VAL A 86 23.95 -6.89 9.69
N ALA A 87 24.25 -5.77 9.04
CA ALA A 87 25.40 -5.65 8.14
C ALA A 87 26.73 -5.77 8.89
N VAL A 88 26.87 -5.13 10.06
CA VAL A 88 28.09 -5.23 10.88
C VAL A 88 28.31 -6.67 11.35
N VAL A 89 27.28 -7.35 11.87
CA VAL A 89 27.39 -8.74 12.33
C VAL A 89 27.58 -9.70 11.14
N GLY A 90 26.82 -9.50 10.07
CA GLY A 90 26.83 -10.33 8.88
C GLY A 90 28.16 -10.26 8.12
N VAL A 91 28.62 -9.05 7.80
CA VAL A 91 29.88 -8.83 7.05
C VAL A 91 31.10 -8.97 7.96
N GLY A 92 31.03 -8.48 9.20
CA GLY A 92 32.17 -8.46 10.11
C GLY A 92 32.45 -9.80 10.79
N VAL A 93 31.42 -10.62 11.05
CA VAL A 93 31.57 -11.87 11.82
C VAL A 93 31.19 -13.08 10.95
N LEU A 94 29.95 -13.13 10.46
CA LEU A 94 29.44 -14.34 9.80
C LEU A 94 30.12 -14.63 8.45
N MET A 95 30.37 -13.60 7.64
CA MET A 95 30.98 -13.76 6.32
C MET A 95 32.42 -14.31 6.40
N PRO A 96 33.33 -13.80 7.26
CA PRO A 96 34.65 -14.40 7.47
C PRO A 96 34.58 -15.86 7.95
N ILE A 97 33.67 -16.18 8.87
CA ILE A 97 33.50 -17.54 9.40
C ILE A 97 33.06 -18.50 8.30
N ASN A 98 32.11 -18.07 7.46
CA ASN A 98 31.64 -18.84 6.32
C ASN A 98 32.76 -19.07 5.30
N PHE A 99 33.56 -18.04 5.00
CA PHE A 99 34.69 -18.16 4.07
C PHE A 99 35.77 -19.12 4.57
N MET A 100 35.99 -19.20 5.89
CA MET A 100 36.88 -20.16 6.53
C MET A 100 36.27 -21.57 6.65
N GLY A 101 35.11 -21.83 6.08
CA GLY A 101 34.51 -23.15 5.98
C GLY A 101 35.23 -24.04 4.96
N ASP A 102 35.28 -25.35 5.22
CA ASP A 102 35.97 -26.32 4.36
C ASP A 102 35.00 -27.29 3.65
N GLN A 103 33.69 -27.14 3.84
CA GLN A 103 32.69 -28.09 3.30
C GLN A 103 32.65 -28.10 1.77
N LEU A 104 32.75 -26.95 1.10
CA LEU A 104 32.73 -26.89 -0.37
C LEU A 104 34.08 -27.23 -1.02
N ARG A 105 35.19 -27.33 -0.26
CA ARG A 105 36.52 -27.71 -0.80
C ARG A 105 36.66 -29.21 -1.08
N LEU A 106 35.79 -30.03 -0.50
CA LEU A 106 35.75 -31.49 -0.68
C LEU A 106 35.09 -31.92 -2.02
N ILE A 107 34.53 -30.98 -2.78
CA ILE A 107 33.75 -31.24 -4.00
C ILE A 107 34.45 -30.55 -5.19
N ASP A 108 34.70 -31.33 -6.24
CA ASP A 108 35.53 -31.10 -7.43
C ASP A 108 35.61 -29.64 -7.99
N PHE A 109 36.83 -29.25 -8.42
CA PHE A 109 37.26 -27.86 -8.74
C PHE A 109 36.84 -27.35 -10.13
N THR A 110 36.06 -28.10 -10.89
CA THR A 110 35.72 -27.80 -12.29
C THR A 110 34.54 -26.81 -12.47
N ASP A 111 33.76 -26.52 -11.41
CA ASP A 111 32.52 -25.69 -11.46
C ASP A 111 32.59 -24.32 -10.73
N LEU A 112 33.79 -23.74 -10.60
CA LEU A 112 34.06 -22.52 -9.81
C LEU A 112 33.18 -21.26 -10.08
N PRO A 113 32.65 -20.96 -11.28
CA PRO A 113 31.92 -19.71 -11.51
C PRO A 113 30.50 -19.63 -10.92
N SER A 114 29.87 -20.76 -10.56
CA SER A 114 28.52 -20.82 -9.97
C SER A 114 28.55 -20.89 -8.44
N LYS A 115 29.57 -21.52 -7.86
CA LYS A 115 29.68 -21.78 -6.40
C LYS A 115 30.23 -20.62 -5.55
N SER A 116 30.61 -19.49 -6.16
CA SER A 116 31.29 -18.38 -5.47
C SER A 116 30.50 -17.70 -4.33
N VAL A 117 29.16 -17.70 -4.39
CA VAL A 117 28.31 -17.09 -3.33
C VAL A 117 28.04 -18.10 -2.21
N ASP A 118 27.99 -19.39 -2.53
CA ASP A 118 27.74 -20.46 -1.56
C ASP A 118 28.90 -20.57 -0.54
N VAL A 119 30.13 -20.28 -0.98
CA VAL A 119 31.32 -20.17 -0.11
C VAL A 119 31.15 -19.11 1.00
N LEU A 120 30.35 -18.06 0.75
CA LEU A 120 30.08 -16.99 1.72
C LEU A 120 28.87 -17.28 2.61
N SER A 121 28.20 -18.42 2.41
CA SER A 121 26.98 -18.80 3.11
C SER A 121 27.23 -19.89 4.14
N ILE A 122 26.22 -20.18 4.96
CA ILE A 122 26.29 -21.25 5.97
C ILE A 122 26.51 -22.64 5.35
N SER A 123 26.23 -22.83 4.05
CA SER A 123 26.46 -24.10 3.36
C SER A 123 27.93 -24.51 3.28
N ASN A 124 28.87 -23.59 3.52
CA ASN A 124 30.30 -23.90 3.57
C ASN A 124 30.78 -24.39 4.96
N VAL A 125 29.92 -24.36 5.98
CA VAL A 125 30.27 -24.73 7.37
C VAL A 125 29.80 -26.16 7.67
N LEU A 126 30.76 -27.05 7.96
CA LEU A 126 30.52 -28.47 8.24
C LEU A 126 29.47 -28.71 9.34
N ASP A 127 28.66 -29.74 9.14
CA ASP A 127 27.72 -30.25 10.14
C ASP A 127 28.44 -30.65 11.43
N GLY A 128 27.92 -30.21 12.58
CA GLY A 128 28.53 -30.45 13.89
C GLY A 128 29.73 -29.55 14.21
N SER A 129 30.11 -28.61 13.34
CA SER A 129 31.19 -27.67 13.62
C SER A 129 30.83 -26.70 14.75
N ASN A 130 31.79 -26.43 15.65
CA ASN A 130 31.66 -25.39 16.67
C ASN A 130 31.41 -23.99 16.07
N LYS A 131 31.72 -23.77 14.78
CA LYS A 131 31.43 -22.52 14.06
C LYS A 131 29.93 -22.23 13.96
N LEU A 132 29.06 -23.25 13.98
CA LEU A 132 27.60 -23.07 13.94
C LEU A 132 27.05 -22.36 15.19
N TRP A 133 27.73 -22.47 16.34
CA TRP A 133 27.37 -21.72 17.55
C TRP A 133 27.47 -20.22 17.37
N LEU A 134 28.36 -19.74 16.48
CA LEU A 134 28.47 -18.32 16.15
C LEU A 134 27.29 -17.84 15.33
N HIS A 135 26.76 -18.66 14.40
CA HIS A 135 25.52 -18.36 13.69
C HIS A 135 24.32 -18.32 14.64
N PHE A 136 24.19 -19.33 15.49
CA PHE A 136 23.15 -19.39 16.51
C PHE A 136 23.19 -18.12 17.39
N SER A 137 24.35 -17.80 17.95
CA SER A 137 24.55 -16.61 18.79
C SER A 137 24.22 -15.32 18.04
N ALA A 138 24.64 -15.19 16.77
CA ALA A 138 24.35 -14.02 15.95
C ALA A 138 22.84 -13.82 15.73
N VAL A 139 22.06 -14.90 15.54
CA VAL A 139 20.60 -14.81 15.43
C VAL A 139 20.00 -14.25 16.73
N TYR A 140 20.40 -14.76 17.90
CA TYR A 140 19.91 -14.23 19.18
C TYR A 140 20.31 -12.77 19.41
N ILE A 141 21.53 -12.38 19.04
CA ILE A 141 21.99 -10.98 19.14
C ILE A 141 21.15 -10.09 18.22
N ILE A 142 20.96 -10.47 16.95
CA ILE A 142 20.16 -9.70 15.98
C ILE A 142 18.71 -9.59 16.45
N THR A 143 18.10 -10.69 16.92
CA THR A 143 16.73 -10.68 17.45
C THR A 143 16.63 -9.81 18.70
N GLY A 144 17.58 -9.90 19.64
CA GLY A 144 17.62 -9.05 20.83
C GLY A 144 17.72 -7.56 20.49
N VAL A 145 18.59 -7.19 19.55
CA VAL A 145 18.69 -5.81 19.04
C VAL A 145 17.40 -5.38 18.35
N ALA A 146 16.79 -6.23 17.53
CA ALA A 146 15.52 -5.92 16.87
C ALA A 146 14.41 -5.65 17.89
N CYS A 147 14.26 -6.50 18.91
CA CYS A 147 13.30 -6.32 19.98
C CYS A 147 13.57 -5.05 20.80
N TYR A 148 14.84 -4.75 21.11
CA TYR A 148 15.22 -3.53 21.82
C TYR A 148 14.89 -2.26 21.01
N LEU A 149 15.26 -2.23 19.73
CA LEU A 149 14.95 -1.12 18.84
C LEU A 149 13.43 -0.97 18.68
N LEU A 150 12.68 -2.06 18.50
CA LEU A 150 11.21 -2.02 18.42
C LEU A 150 10.60 -1.46 19.71
N TYR A 151 11.06 -1.89 20.87
CA TYR A 151 10.59 -1.36 22.16
C TYR A 151 10.86 0.15 22.27
N TYR A 152 12.07 0.58 21.94
CA TYR A 152 12.45 2.00 21.95
C TYR A 152 11.56 2.83 21.01
N GLU A 153 11.42 2.40 19.76
CA GLU A 153 10.61 3.11 18.77
C GLU A 153 9.12 3.12 19.14
N TYR A 154 8.60 2.01 19.67
CA TYR A 154 7.22 1.92 20.13
C TYR A 154 6.94 2.85 21.30
N ARG A 155 7.87 2.92 22.27
CA ARG A 155 7.77 3.84 23.41
C ARG A 155 7.81 5.30 22.95
N TYR A 156 8.70 5.64 22.03
CA TYR A 156 8.80 6.97 21.46
C TYR A 156 7.51 7.39 20.73
N ILE A 157 7.01 6.55 19.81
CA ILE A 157 5.80 6.84 19.02
C ILE A 157 4.57 6.92 19.92
N SER A 158 4.45 6.02 20.91
CA SER A 158 3.37 6.07 21.89
C SER A 158 3.38 7.38 22.69
N GLY A 159 4.57 7.85 23.09
CA GLY A 159 4.75 9.15 23.75
C GLY A 159 4.33 10.32 22.85
N LYS A 160 4.81 10.35 21.60
CA LYS A 160 4.45 11.39 20.63
C LYS A 160 2.95 11.41 20.30
N ARG A 161 2.32 10.24 20.22
CA ARG A 161 0.87 10.13 20.02
C ARG A 161 0.08 10.71 21.20
N LEU A 162 0.56 10.50 22.43
CA LEU A 162 -0.06 11.08 23.62
C LEU A 162 0.12 12.60 23.67
N GLU A 163 1.34 13.09 23.39
CA GLU A 163 1.65 14.52 23.28
C GLU A 163 0.76 15.21 22.24
N TYR A 164 0.63 14.62 21.06
CA TYR A 164 -0.26 15.10 20.01
C TYR A 164 -1.73 15.12 20.47
N PHE A 165 -2.20 14.08 21.14
CA PHE A 165 -3.58 14.02 21.65
C PHE A 165 -3.87 15.10 22.71
N MET A 166 -2.90 15.45 23.56
CA MET A 166 -3.05 16.47 24.59
C MET A 166 -2.96 17.90 24.04
N THR A 167 -2.11 18.14 23.03
CA THR A 167 -1.82 19.48 22.49
C THR A 167 -2.69 19.87 21.30
N SER A 168 -3.22 18.89 20.55
CA SER A 168 -4.05 19.15 19.37
C SER A 168 -5.39 19.81 19.72
N LYS A 169 -5.90 20.60 18.76
CA LYS A 169 -7.23 21.19 18.86
C LYS A 169 -8.28 20.09 19.04
N PRO A 170 -9.34 20.32 19.83
CA PRO A 170 -10.44 19.36 19.98
C PRO A 170 -11.04 19.04 18.60
N LEU A 171 -10.78 17.82 18.11
CA LEU A 171 -11.39 17.33 16.88
C LEU A 171 -12.78 16.74 17.17
N PRO A 172 -13.76 16.89 16.25
CA PRO A 172 -15.11 16.37 16.43
C PRO A 172 -15.14 14.87 16.74
N GLN A 173 -14.26 14.08 16.11
CA GLN A 173 -14.14 12.64 16.31
C GLN A 173 -13.89 12.20 17.77
N TYR A 174 -13.36 13.09 18.62
CA TYR A 174 -13.12 12.77 20.04
C TYR A 174 -14.38 12.91 20.90
N PHE A 175 -15.39 13.63 20.43
CA PHE A 175 -16.65 13.87 21.13
C PHE A 175 -17.80 13.06 20.54
N THR A 176 -17.61 12.50 19.35
CA THR A 176 -18.62 11.75 18.63
C THR A 176 -18.34 10.25 18.66
N VAL A 177 -19.40 9.48 18.90
CA VAL A 177 -19.41 8.02 18.84
C VAL A 177 -20.28 7.60 17.67
N LEU A 178 -19.81 6.63 16.90
CA LEU A 178 -20.65 5.99 15.90
C LEU A 178 -21.44 4.86 16.57
N VAL A 179 -22.77 4.94 16.47
CA VAL A 179 -23.69 3.91 16.95
C VAL A 179 -24.29 3.17 15.76
N ARG A 180 -24.30 1.83 15.80
CA ARG A 180 -24.83 0.95 14.76
C ARG A 180 -25.78 -0.09 15.34
N ALA A 181 -26.58 -0.69 14.47
CA ALA A 181 -27.56 -1.71 14.83
C ALA A 181 -28.53 -1.21 15.91
N ILE A 182 -29.09 -0.04 15.67
CA ILE A 182 -30.10 0.57 16.53
C ILE A 182 -31.41 -0.22 16.34
N PRO A 183 -31.98 -0.81 17.41
CA PRO A 183 -33.27 -1.48 17.34
C PRO A 183 -34.37 -0.44 17.08
N ILE A 184 -35.17 -0.67 16.04
CA ILE A 184 -36.30 0.18 15.70
C ILE A 184 -37.55 -0.48 16.26
N THR A 185 -38.24 0.20 17.18
CA THR A 185 -39.56 -0.20 17.65
C THR A 185 -40.61 0.14 16.59
N ASP A 186 -41.61 -0.72 16.39
CA ASP A 186 -42.65 -0.55 15.38
C ASP A 186 -43.29 0.86 15.43
N GLY A 187 -43.13 1.63 14.35
CA GLY A 187 -43.68 2.97 14.18
C GLY A 187 -42.82 4.14 14.67
N GLY A 188 -41.65 3.91 15.28
CA GLY A 188 -40.71 4.96 15.71
C GLY A 188 -39.63 5.29 14.69
N SER A 189 -39.11 6.52 14.70
CA SER A 189 -37.92 6.89 13.90
C SER A 189 -36.62 6.44 14.59
N VAL A 190 -35.53 6.28 13.83
CA VAL A 190 -34.21 5.98 14.41
C VAL A 190 -33.76 7.13 15.32
N SER A 191 -34.11 8.36 14.93
CA SER A 191 -33.84 9.57 15.72
C SER A 191 -34.44 9.48 17.12
N ASP A 192 -35.73 9.11 17.21
CA ASP A 192 -36.44 9.02 18.49
C ASP A 192 -35.86 7.92 19.39
N ALA A 193 -35.49 6.78 18.80
CA ALA A 193 -34.87 5.67 19.53
C ALA A 193 -33.53 6.08 20.15
N VAL A 194 -32.67 6.75 19.38
CA VAL A 194 -31.37 7.26 19.86
C VAL A 194 -31.57 8.32 20.93
N ASP A 195 -32.46 9.28 20.69
CA ASP A 195 -32.71 10.36 21.63
C ASP A 195 -33.23 9.85 22.97
N LYS A 196 -34.21 8.93 22.96
CA LYS A 196 -34.73 8.28 24.16
C LYS A 196 -33.63 7.53 24.92
N PHE A 197 -32.88 6.67 24.23
CA PHE A 197 -31.84 5.85 24.83
C PHE A 197 -30.74 6.71 25.50
N PHE A 198 -30.16 7.66 24.77
CA PHE A 198 -29.07 8.46 25.31
C PHE A 198 -29.52 9.52 26.32
N LYS A 199 -30.78 9.99 26.28
CA LYS A 199 -31.32 10.82 27.36
C LYS A 199 -31.57 10.03 28.64
N GLU A 200 -31.96 8.77 28.54
CA GLU A 200 -32.21 7.92 29.71
C GLU A 200 -30.90 7.47 30.38
N TYR A 201 -29.97 6.92 29.59
CA TYR A 201 -28.72 6.33 30.12
C TYR A 201 -27.55 7.33 30.23
N HIS A 202 -27.56 8.41 29.44
CA HIS A 202 -26.46 9.39 29.36
C HIS A 202 -26.95 10.85 29.50
N SER A 203 -27.99 11.08 30.30
CA SER A 203 -28.71 12.36 30.45
C SER A 203 -27.83 13.61 30.60
N SER A 204 -26.78 13.52 31.43
CA SER A 204 -25.91 14.65 31.76
C SER A 204 -24.89 14.96 30.66
N THR A 205 -24.45 13.95 29.92
CA THR A 205 -23.31 14.02 28.99
C THR A 205 -23.72 14.06 27.52
N TYR A 206 -24.89 13.53 27.17
CA TYR A 206 -25.46 13.58 25.83
C TYR A 206 -25.65 15.03 25.35
N LEU A 207 -25.25 15.30 24.11
CA LEU A 207 -25.38 16.63 23.48
C LEU A 207 -26.38 16.61 22.33
N SER A 208 -26.12 15.78 21.32
CA SER A 208 -26.94 15.69 20.11
C SER A 208 -26.62 14.41 19.34
N HIS A 209 -27.44 14.08 18.35
CA HIS A 209 -27.15 13.01 17.41
C HIS A 209 -27.46 13.41 15.98
N THR A 210 -26.92 12.66 15.02
CA THR A 210 -27.20 12.80 13.60
C THR A 210 -27.39 11.41 13.00
N VAL A 211 -28.61 11.14 12.52
CA VAL A 211 -28.96 9.85 11.90
C VAL A 211 -28.31 9.73 10.53
N VAL A 212 -27.86 8.51 10.21
CA VAL A 212 -27.31 8.21 8.89
C VAL A 212 -28.44 7.90 7.92
N HIS A 213 -28.49 8.65 6.82
CA HIS A 213 -29.46 8.42 5.75
C HIS A 213 -28.82 7.70 4.56
N GLN A 214 -29.63 6.92 3.83
CA GLN A 214 -29.20 6.30 2.60
C GLN A 214 -29.04 7.35 1.48
N THR A 215 -27.78 7.77 1.22
CA THR A 215 -27.46 8.83 0.24
C THR A 215 -26.86 8.31 -1.07
N GLY A 216 -26.96 7.01 -1.37
CA GLY A 216 -26.29 6.39 -2.53
C GLY A 216 -26.64 7.04 -3.87
N LYS A 217 -27.93 7.28 -4.14
CA LYS A 217 -28.41 7.94 -5.36
C LYS A 217 -27.96 9.41 -5.41
N LEU A 218 -28.17 10.15 -4.33
CA LEU A 218 -27.79 11.55 -4.20
C LEU A 218 -26.29 11.75 -4.45
N ARG A 219 -25.44 10.89 -3.88
CA ARG A 219 -24.00 11.00 -4.07
C ARG A 219 -23.55 10.65 -5.48
N ARG A 220 -24.21 9.69 -6.13
CA ARG A 220 -23.94 9.41 -7.55
C ARG A 220 -24.22 10.65 -8.40
N LEU A 221 -25.35 11.32 -8.16
CA LEU A 221 -25.70 12.55 -8.84
C LEU A 221 -24.65 13.65 -8.57
N LEU A 222 -24.27 13.89 -7.31
CA LEU A 222 -23.24 14.88 -6.95
C LEU A 222 -21.90 14.62 -7.62
N ASN A 223 -21.45 13.36 -7.66
CA ASN A 223 -20.18 12.99 -8.28
C ASN A 223 -20.24 13.15 -9.81
N GLU A 224 -21.37 12.78 -10.43
CA GLU A 224 -21.60 13.05 -11.85
C GLU A 224 -21.59 14.57 -12.13
N THR A 225 -22.18 15.40 -11.26
CA THR A 225 -22.16 16.87 -11.35
C THR A 225 -20.74 17.42 -11.28
N GLU A 226 -19.92 16.94 -10.34
CA GLU A 226 -18.54 17.38 -10.17
C GLU A 226 -17.66 17.01 -11.39
N ILE A 227 -17.80 15.79 -11.92
CA ILE A 227 -17.10 15.34 -13.13
C ILE A 227 -17.49 16.22 -14.31
N MET A 228 -18.77 16.53 -14.46
CA MET A 228 -19.30 17.35 -15.55
C MET A 228 -18.85 18.80 -15.44
N TRP A 229 -18.89 19.37 -14.24
CA TRP A 229 -18.39 20.71 -13.95
C TRP A 229 -16.89 20.83 -14.24
N THR A 230 -16.09 19.82 -13.85
CA THR A 230 -14.65 19.77 -14.14
C THR A 230 -14.37 19.72 -15.65
N LYS A 231 -15.11 18.88 -16.38
CA LYS A 231 -15.02 18.83 -17.86
C LYS A 231 -15.37 20.18 -18.50
N LEU A 232 -16.44 20.83 -18.02
CA LEU A 232 -16.87 22.13 -18.53
C LEU A 232 -15.85 23.24 -18.21
N LYS A 233 -15.27 23.25 -17.01
CA LYS A 233 -14.18 24.16 -16.62
C LYS A 233 -12.97 23.99 -17.53
N ASN A 234 -12.54 22.75 -17.78
CA ASN A 234 -11.43 22.46 -18.68
C ASN A 234 -11.71 22.94 -20.11
N LEU A 235 -12.93 22.76 -20.60
CA LEU A 235 -13.34 23.24 -21.94
C LEU A 235 -13.39 24.77 -22.05
N LYS A 236 -13.74 25.48 -20.96
CA LYS A 236 -13.74 26.95 -20.92
C LYS A 236 -12.33 27.54 -20.81
N TYR A 237 -11.40 26.83 -20.17
CA TYR A 237 -10.01 27.27 -19.98
C TYR A 237 -9.10 27.03 -21.19
N VAL A 238 -9.43 26.07 -22.07
CA VAL A 238 -8.72 25.92 -23.35
C VAL A 238 -9.02 27.17 -24.20
N PRO A 239 -8.00 27.96 -24.60
CA PRO A 239 -8.21 29.13 -25.45
C PRO A 239 -8.97 28.69 -26.70
N GLN A 240 -10.17 29.24 -26.89
CA GLN A 240 -10.87 29.08 -28.15
C GLN A 240 -9.94 29.62 -29.23
N ARG A 241 -9.42 28.76 -30.11
CA ARG A 241 -8.87 29.23 -31.38
C ARG A 241 -9.99 30.08 -32.00
N PRO A 242 -9.71 31.32 -32.43
CA PRO A 242 -10.73 32.14 -33.06
C PRO A 242 -11.36 31.29 -34.16
N SER A 243 -12.68 31.14 -34.07
CA SER A 243 -13.48 30.53 -35.12
C SER A 243 -13.18 31.30 -36.39
N THR A 244 -12.28 30.77 -37.22
CA THR A 244 -12.16 31.23 -38.59
C THR A 244 -13.53 30.98 -39.20
N ASP A 245 -14.17 32.03 -39.72
CA ASP A 245 -15.55 32.06 -40.22
C ASP A 245 -15.86 31.07 -41.36
N ASN A 246 -14.90 30.21 -41.73
CA ASN A 246 -15.11 29.11 -42.67
C ASN A 246 -14.46 27.83 -42.14
N PRO A 247 -15.22 26.92 -41.51
CA PRO A 247 -14.71 25.61 -41.15
C PRO A 247 -14.53 24.73 -42.41
N PRO A 248 -13.46 23.92 -42.50
CA PRO A 248 -13.27 23.04 -43.65
C PRO A 248 -14.40 22.01 -43.72
N LYS A 249 -15.13 21.98 -44.84
CA LYS A 249 -16.08 20.92 -45.16
C LYS A 249 -15.31 19.58 -45.18
N LYS A 250 -15.63 18.68 -44.26
CA LYS A 250 -15.14 17.28 -44.29
C LYS A 250 -16.27 16.29 -44.55
N PHE A 251 -15.82 15.20 -45.14
CA PHE A 251 -16.51 14.20 -45.95
C PHE A 251 -17.59 13.41 -45.18
N LEU A 252 -18.73 13.19 -45.85
CA LEU A 252 -19.96 12.51 -45.40
C LEU A 252 -20.64 13.10 -44.15
N GLY A 253 -21.62 13.99 -44.38
CA GLY A 253 -22.40 14.69 -43.36
C GLY A 253 -23.38 13.82 -42.56
N LEU A 254 -22.86 12.84 -41.80
CA LEU A 254 -23.63 11.96 -40.92
C LEU A 254 -23.44 12.22 -39.41
N PHE A 255 -22.55 13.13 -39.01
CA PHE A 255 -22.39 13.52 -37.62
C PHE A 255 -22.76 15.00 -37.40
N GLY A 256 -23.96 15.20 -36.83
CA GLY A 256 -24.50 16.52 -36.51
C GLY A 256 -23.59 17.33 -35.58
N ARG A 257 -23.53 18.63 -35.86
CA ARG A 257 -22.75 19.64 -35.14
C ARG A 257 -23.43 19.97 -33.80
N ASN A 258 -23.05 19.27 -32.74
CA ASN A 258 -23.50 19.63 -31.39
C ASN A 258 -22.47 20.55 -30.73
N ASN A 259 -22.87 21.76 -30.34
CA ASN A 259 -22.06 22.60 -29.45
C ASN A 259 -21.75 21.80 -28.17
N PRO A 260 -20.50 21.33 -27.95
CA PRO A 260 -20.21 20.45 -26.84
C PRO A 260 -20.47 21.15 -25.50
N ILE A 261 -20.20 22.47 -25.44
CA ILE A 261 -20.42 23.31 -24.26
C ILE A 261 -21.91 23.37 -23.89
N GLY A 262 -22.79 23.65 -24.86
CA GLY A 262 -24.25 23.72 -24.63
C GLY A 262 -24.83 22.38 -24.18
N LYS A 263 -24.33 21.26 -24.73
CA LYS A 263 -24.73 19.91 -24.30
C LYS A 263 -24.33 19.62 -22.85
N TYR A 264 -23.11 20.00 -22.45
CA TYR A 264 -22.63 19.82 -21.09
C TYR A 264 -23.36 20.72 -20.09
N GLN A 265 -23.68 21.95 -20.49
CA GLN A 265 -24.41 22.89 -19.65
C GLN A 265 -25.86 22.44 -19.40
N LYS A 266 -26.59 22.05 -20.45
CA LYS A 266 -27.94 21.48 -20.29
C LYS A 266 -27.94 20.25 -19.40
N ARG A 267 -26.98 19.34 -19.60
CA ARG A 267 -26.86 18.14 -18.76
C ARG A 267 -26.50 18.47 -17.31
N LEU A 268 -25.81 19.58 -17.05
CA LEU A 268 -25.51 20.03 -15.70
C LEU A 268 -26.76 20.58 -15.01
N GLU A 269 -27.56 21.39 -15.72
CA GLU A 269 -28.85 21.90 -15.26
C GLU A 269 -29.81 20.75 -14.91
N ASP A 270 -29.93 19.75 -15.81
CA ASP A 270 -30.74 18.54 -15.55
C ASP A 270 -30.26 17.81 -14.28
N LEU A 271 -28.95 17.75 -14.04
CA LEU A 271 -28.38 17.05 -12.90
C LEU A 271 -28.58 17.82 -11.59
N GLU A 272 -28.47 19.15 -11.63
CA GLU A 272 -28.75 20.04 -10.50
C GLU A 272 -30.22 19.99 -10.09
N GLU A 273 -31.14 19.98 -11.05
CA GLU A 273 -32.58 19.79 -10.80
C GLU A 273 -32.82 18.43 -10.11
N ASN A 274 -32.20 17.35 -10.60
CA ASN A 274 -32.30 16.02 -9.97
C ASN A 274 -31.73 15.99 -8.55
N VAL A 275 -30.62 16.70 -8.29
CA VAL A 275 -30.06 16.83 -6.93
C VAL A 275 -31.03 17.59 -6.04
N ARG A 276 -31.60 18.70 -6.50
CA ARG A 276 -32.57 19.50 -5.75
C ARG A 276 -33.81 18.68 -5.39
N MET A 277 -34.35 17.93 -6.34
CA MET A 277 -35.50 17.04 -6.14
C MET A 277 -35.23 15.96 -5.09
N GLU A 278 -34.05 15.31 -5.15
CA GLU A 278 -33.64 14.32 -4.14
C GLU A 278 -33.32 14.96 -2.77
N GLN A 279 -32.92 16.23 -2.75
CA GLN A 279 -32.69 16.97 -1.51
C GLN A 279 -33.99 17.39 -0.82
N SER A 280 -34.99 17.84 -1.59
CA SER A 280 -36.28 18.34 -1.06
C SER A 280 -37.19 17.23 -0.53
N ASP A 281 -37.07 16.01 -1.06
CA ASP A 281 -37.93 14.90 -0.64
C ASP A 281 -37.34 14.20 0.61
N ALA A 282 -37.62 14.78 1.78
CA ALA A 282 -37.22 14.21 3.07
C ALA A 282 -37.79 12.81 3.31
N THR A 283 -38.98 12.52 2.76
CA THR A 283 -39.69 11.24 2.79
C THR A 283 -38.98 10.13 2.00
N ARG A 284 -38.13 10.47 1.02
CA ARG A 284 -37.35 9.47 0.26
C ARG A 284 -36.06 9.03 0.96
N ARG A 285 -35.63 9.72 2.03
CA ARG A 285 -34.38 9.40 2.71
C ARG A 285 -34.59 8.31 3.74
N ARG A 286 -34.50 7.05 3.29
CA ARG A 286 -34.53 5.90 4.19
C ARG A 286 -33.46 6.04 5.27
N GLU A 287 -33.91 6.04 6.53
CA GLU A 287 -33.03 6.01 7.69
C GLU A 287 -32.35 4.65 7.77
N ILE A 288 -31.04 4.67 7.98
CA ILE A 288 -30.25 3.48 8.28
C ILE A 288 -30.19 3.39 9.82
N PRO A 289 -30.24 2.18 10.42
CA PRO A 289 -30.09 1.99 11.86
C PRO A 289 -28.64 2.23 12.33
N ALA A 290 -28.16 3.45 12.07
CA ALA A 290 -26.86 3.98 12.48
C ALA A 290 -26.96 5.49 12.70
N ALA A 291 -26.26 6.00 13.72
CA ALA A 291 -26.24 7.41 14.06
C ALA A 291 -24.88 7.83 14.62
N PHE A 292 -24.50 9.08 14.39
CA PHE A 292 -23.38 9.73 15.06
C PHE A 292 -23.90 10.44 16.30
N VAL A 293 -23.49 10.02 17.48
CA VAL A 293 -23.92 10.57 18.77
C VAL A 293 -22.79 11.41 19.35
N SER A 294 -23.06 12.68 19.61
CA SER A 294 -22.09 13.62 20.17
C SER A 294 -22.33 13.85 21.66
N PHE A 295 -21.22 13.95 22.39
CA PHE A 295 -21.20 14.16 23.84
C PHE A 295 -20.55 15.49 24.20
N LYS A 296 -20.89 16.03 25.36
CA LYS A 296 -20.32 17.28 25.90
C LYS A 296 -18.84 17.16 26.26
N SER A 297 -18.33 15.94 26.49
CA SER A 297 -16.95 15.68 26.92
C SER A 297 -16.34 14.47 26.22
N ARG A 298 -15.02 14.54 25.97
CA ARG A 298 -14.22 13.42 25.42
C ARG A 298 -14.30 12.18 26.30
N TYR A 299 -14.34 12.39 27.63
CA TYR A 299 -14.44 11.30 28.61
C TYR A 299 -15.77 10.55 28.49
N ALA A 300 -16.88 11.28 28.27
CA ALA A 300 -18.19 10.67 28.10
C ALA A 300 -18.28 9.86 26.80
N SER A 301 -17.75 10.39 25.70
CA SER A 301 -17.61 9.66 24.43
C SER A 301 -16.81 8.37 24.62
N ALA A 302 -15.65 8.44 25.29
CA ALA A 302 -14.84 7.25 25.58
C ALA A 302 -15.60 6.22 26.42
N ASN A 303 -16.32 6.65 27.46
CA ASN A 303 -17.14 5.74 28.27
C ASN A 303 -18.24 5.05 27.45
N ALA A 304 -18.92 5.78 26.57
CA ALA A 304 -19.96 5.20 25.71
C ALA A 304 -19.40 4.17 24.71
N ILE A 305 -18.13 4.29 24.30
CA ILE A 305 -17.46 3.31 23.43
C ILE A 305 -17.06 2.05 24.21
N TYR A 306 -16.48 2.20 25.40
CA TYR A 306 -15.93 1.06 26.14
C TYR A 306 -16.96 0.31 27.00
N ILE A 307 -18.11 0.92 27.29
CA ILE A 307 -19.19 0.28 28.02
C ILE A 307 -20.13 -0.43 27.03
N ARG A 308 -20.47 -1.68 27.35
CA ARG A 308 -21.51 -2.43 26.61
C ARG A 308 -22.88 -1.78 26.87
N GLN A 309 -23.53 -1.30 25.81
CA GLN A 309 -24.77 -0.52 25.91
C GLN A 309 -26.03 -1.38 26.09
N SER A 310 -26.03 -2.64 25.65
CA SER A 310 -27.18 -3.56 25.73
C SER A 310 -26.77 -4.99 26.09
N ASP A 311 -27.73 -5.78 26.59
CA ASP A 311 -27.51 -7.21 26.87
C ASP A 311 -27.26 -8.01 25.59
N ASN A 312 -27.97 -7.68 24.52
CA ASN A 312 -27.69 -8.21 23.19
C ASN A 312 -26.43 -7.53 22.61
N PRO A 313 -25.32 -8.27 22.37
CA PRO A 313 -24.09 -7.68 21.83
C PRO A 313 -24.20 -7.28 20.35
N THR A 314 -25.28 -7.66 19.67
CA THR A 314 -25.50 -7.30 18.26
C THR A 314 -26.25 -5.98 18.08
N GLU A 315 -26.83 -5.43 19.14
CA GLU A 315 -27.53 -4.15 19.16
C GLU A 315 -26.68 -3.06 19.80
N TRP A 316 -27.01 -1.78 19.51
CA TRP A 316 -26.34 -0.61 20.09
C TRP A 316 -24.81 -0.67 20.04
N GLN A 317 -24.27 -1.13 18.91
CA GLN A 317 -22.83 -1.28 18.72
C GLN A 317 -22.19 0.11 18.63
N THR A 318 -21.34 0.43 19.60
CA THR A 318 -20.59 1.69 19.66
C THR A 318 -19.17 1.50 19.13
N GLU A 319 -18.77 2.37 18.21
CA GLU A 319 -17.43 2.40 17.62
C GLU A 319 -16.90 3.85 17.63
N HIS A 320 -15.59 4.03 17.58
CA HIS A 320 -15.00 5.36 17.39
C HIS A 320 -15.51 5.97 16.08
N ALA A 321 -16.02 7.20 16.14
CA ALA A 321 -16.37 7.92 14.93
C ALA A 321 -15.07 8.26 14.15
N PRO A 322 -14.98 7.92 12.87
CA PRO A 322 -13.86 8.38 12.04
C PRO A 322 -13.97 9.87 11.76
N ASP A 323 -12.88 10.48 11.28
CA ASP A 323 -12.91 11.85 10.78
C ASP A 323 -13.97 12.00 9.68
N PRO A 324 -14.73 13.12 9.62
CA PRO A 324 -15.77 13.32 8.62
C PRO A 324 -15.34 13.09 7.16
N HIS A 325 -14.08 13.39 6.83
CA HIS A 325 -13.52 13.15 5.51
C HIS A 325 -13.08 11.70 5.28
N ASP A 326 -12.85 10.94 6.35
CA ASP A 326 -12.45 9.53 6.34
C ASP A 326 -13.66 8.58 6.34
N VAL A 327 -14.89 9.08 6.49
CA VAL A 327 -16.11 8.26 6.50
C VAL A 327 -16.37 7.62 5.12
N TYR A 328 -16.37 6.29 5.07
CA TYR A 328 -16.78 5.51 3.91
C TYR A 328 -18.26 5.14 3.97
N TRP A 329 -19.11 6.03 3.45
CA TRP A 329 -20.55 5.88 3.66
C TRP A 329 -21.27 4.67 3.03
N PRO A 330 -20.82 4.05 1.91
CA PRO A 330 -21.49 2.87 1.38
C PRO A 330 -21.54 1.71 2.38
N SER A 331 -20.63 1.70 3.37
CA SER A 331 -20.58 0.65 4.39
C SER A 331 -21.68 0.75 5.46
N PHE A 332 -22.47 1.83 5.54
CA PHE A 332 -23.54 1.92 6.55
C PHE A 332 -24.76 1.07 6.23
N SER A 333 -24.99 0.75 4.97
CA SER A 333 -26.12 -0.09 4.56
C SER A 333 -25.94 -1.58 4.89
N THR A 334 -24.76 -2.02 5.33
CA THR A 334 -24.46 -3.46 5.53
C THR A 334 -24.83 -3.93 6.93
N SER A 335 -25.61 -5.01 7.00
CA SER A 335 -25.99 -5.63 8.27
C SER A 335 -24.79 -6.29 8.97
N PHE A 336 -24.94 -6.64 10.25
CA PHE A 336 -23.88 -7.32 11.00
C PHE A 336 -23.54 -8.68 10.40
N MET A 337 -24.54 -9.49 10.04
CA MET A 337 -24.33 -10.83 9.47
C MET A 337 -23.72 -10.77 8.07
N GLU A 338 -24.18 -9.83 7.24
CA GLU A 338 -23.54 -9.58 5.94
C GLU A 338 -22.07 -9.23 6.10
N ARG A 339 -21.71 -8.36 7.05
CA ARG A 339 -20.30 -8.01 7.30
C ARG A 339 -19.46 -9.22 7.72
N TRP A 340 -20.00 -10.09 8.58
CA TRP A 340 -19.29 -11.29 9.00
C TRP A 340 -19.08 -12.27 7.84
N ILE A 341 -20.12 -12.53 7.05
CA ILE A 341 -20.03 -13.36 5.84
C ILE A 341 -19.06 -12.75 4.83
N SER A 342 -19.15 -11.44 4.57
CA SER A 342 -18.22 -10.76 3.66
C SER A 342 -16.77 -10.85 4.14
N LYS A 343 -16.50 -10.75 5.45
CA LYS A 343 -15.15 -10.96 5.99
C LYS A 343 -14.63 -12.37 5.74
N PHE A 344 -15.47 -13.39 5.93
CA PHE A 344 -15.13 -14.78 5.66
C PHE A 344 -14.90 -15.04 4.17
N VAL A 345 -15.81 -14.59 3.30
CA VAL A 345 -15.68 -14.70 1.83
C VAL A 345 -14.41 -14.02 1.35
N VAL A 346 -14.11 -12.81 1.84
CA VAL A 346 -12.88 -12.10 1.48
C VAL A 346 -11.63 -12.82 1.99
N PHE A 347 -11.68 -13.46 3.15
CA PHE A 347 -10.57 -14.27 3.65
C PHE A 347 -10.29 -15.45 2.71
N VAL A 348 -11.32 -16.24 2.38
CA VAL A 348 -11.20 -17.37 1.44
C VAL A 348 -10.72 -16.89 0.07
N ALA A 349 -11.31 -15.82 -0.48
CA ALA A 349 -10.90 -15.25 -1.76
C ALA A 349 -9.44 -14.77 -1.75
N SER A 350 -8.96 -14.20 -0.63
CA SER A 350 -7.56 -13.77 -0.49
C SER A 350 -6.60 -14.98 -0.47
N VAL A 351 -6.98 -16.07 0.20
CA VAL A 351 -6.19 -17.32 0.22
C VAL A 351 -6.15 -17.96 -1.17
N LEU A 352 -7.29 -18.05 -1.85
CA LEU A 352 -7.37 -18.56 -3.22
C LEU A 352 -6.52 -17.74 -4.19
N LEU A 353 -6.57 -16.40 -4.07
CA LEU A 353 -5.74 -15.51 -4.88
C LEU A 353 -4.24 -15.76 -4.65
N ILE A 354 -3.82 -15.99 -3.40
CA ILE A 354 -2.43 -16.36 -3.09
C ILE A 354 -2.07 -17.67 -3.80
N ILE A 355 -2.88 -18.73 -3.65
CA ILE A 355 -2.62 -20.04 -4.27
C ILE A 355 -2.51 -19.92 -5.80
N VAL A 356 -3.46 -19.23 -6.44
CA VAL A 356 -3.43 -18.99 -7.89
C VAL A 356 -2.16 -18.22 -8.29
N PHE A 357 -1.79 -17.19 -7.53
CA PHE A 357 -0.59 -16.40 -7.82
C PHE A 357 0.69 -17.22 -7.64
N LEU A 358 0.74 -18.12 -6.65
CA LEU A 358 1.86 -19.06 -6.48
C LEU A 358 2.03 -19.95 -7.71
N LEU A 359 0.93 -20.46 -8.29
CA LEU A 359 0.98 -21.25 -9.53
C LEU A 359 1.47 -20.41 -10.73
N VAL A 360 1.03 -19.15 -10.82
CA VAL A 360 1.48 -18.23 -11.88
C VAL A 360 2.97 -17.90 -11.75
N VAL A 361 3.46 -17.62 -10.54
CA VAL A 361 4.89 -17.45 -10.28
C VAL A 361 5.65 -18.72 -10.65
N GLY A 362 5.11 -19.89 -10.27
CA GLY A 362 5.62 -21.20 -10.64
C GLY A 362 5.84 -21.36 -12.14
N PHE A 363 4.79 -21.07 -12.91
CA PHE A 363 4.80 -21.10 -14.36
C PHE A 363 5.83 -20.12 -14.95
N ILE A 364 5.85 -18.88 -14.47
CA ILE A 364 6.76 -17.83 -14.95
C ILE A 364 8.23 -18.19 -14.68
N GLN A 365 8.52 -18.78 -13.52
CA GLN A 365 9.85 -19.28 -13.20
C GLN A 365 10.22 -20.47 -14.10
N GLY A 366 9.28 -21.35 -14.44
CA GLY A 366 9.46 -22.41 -15.44
C GLY A 366 9.92 -21.87 -16.81
N LEU A 367 9.39 -20.72 -17.25
CA LEU A 367 9.78 -20.06 -18.51
C LEU A 367 11.24 -19.60 -18.54
N THR A 368 11.91 -19.50 -17.38
CA THR A 368 13.34 -19.15 -17.32
C THR A 368 14.24 -20.32 -17.71
N TYR A 369 13.74 -21.55 -17.69
CA TYR A 369 14.48 -22.75 -18.09
C TYR A 369 14.23 -23.07 -19.58
N MET A 370 15.29 -23.10 -20.37
CA MET A 370 15.24 -23.32 -21.83
C MET A 370 14.54 -24.65 -22.21
N GLU A 371 14.87 -25.74 -21.53
CA GLU A 371 14.30 -27.06 -21.82
C GLU A 371 12.77 -27.12 -21.62
N GLN A 372 12.27 -26.41 -20.60
CA GLN A 372 10.84 -26.35 -20.30
C GLN A 372 10.10 -25.40 -21.25
N LEU A 373 10.76 -24.32 -21.66
CA LEU A 373 10.21 -23.36 -22.62
C LEU A 373 9.99 -24.00 -24.00
N GLU A 374 10.96 -24.80 -24.48
CA GLU A 374 10.84 -25.53 -25.74
C GLU A 374 9.75 -26.62 -25.69
N ALA A 375 9.56 -27.26 -24.54
CA ALA A 375 8.51 -28.26 -24.34
C ALA A 375 7.10 -27.65 -24.28
N TRP A 376 6.94 -26.50 -23.62
CA TRP A 376 5.63 -25.87 -23.40
C TRP A 376 5.16 -24.99 -24.56
N LEU A 377 6.09 -24.35 -25.29
CA LEU A 377 5.79 -23.44 -26.39
C LEU A 377 6.60 -23.83 -27.64
N PRO A 378 6.22 -24.92 -28.34
CA PRO A 378 7.01 -25.45 -29.46
C PRO A 378 7.13 -24.49 -30.66
N PHE A 379 6.23 -23.50 -30.77
CA PHE A 379 6.30 -22.47 -31.81
C PHE A 379 7.44 -21.46 -31.60
N LEU A 380 7.99 -21.36 -30.38
CA LEU A 380 9.12 -20.47 -30.08
C LEU A 380 10.46 -21.04 -30.52
N ARG A 381 10.56 -22.35 -30.81
CA ARG A 381 11.82 -23.04 -31.14
C ARG A 381 12.58 -22.34 -32.26
N ASN A 382 11.89 -21.96 -33.34
CA ASN A 382 12.48 -21.27 -34.50
C ASN A 382 12.86 -19.80 -34.22
N ILE A 383 12.26 -19.17 -33.21
CA ILE A 383 12.53 -17.77 -32.81
C ILE A 383 13.65 -17.72 -31.76
N LEU A 384 13.83 -18.80 -30.99
CA LEU A 384 14.79 -18.94 -29.91
C LEU A 384 16.22 -19.26 -30.39
N GLU A 385 16.41 -19.64 -31.65
CA GLU A 385 17.75 -19.84 -32.24
C GLU A 385 18.57 -18.53 -32.31
N ILE A 386 17.90 -17.37 -32.31
CA ILE A 386 18.57 -16.07 -32.27
C ILE A 386 19.03 -15.80 -30.83
N ALA A 387 20.34 -15.85 -30.60
CA ALA A 387 20.97 -15.70 -29.27
C ALA A 387 20.48 -14.46 -28.48
N ILE A 388 20.23 -13.35 -29.18
CA ILE A 388 19.73 -12.10 -28.58
C ILE A 388 18.27 -12.22 -28.13
N VAL A 389 17.41 -12.85 -28.95
CA VAL A 389 15.98 -13.02 -28.65
C VAL A 389 15.81 -14.02 -27.51
N SER A 390 16.59 -15.09 -27.52
CA SER A 390 16.59 -16.09 -26.45
C SER A 390 16.94 -15.50 -25.09
N GLN A 391 17.98 -14.65 -25.02
CA GLN A 391 18.35 -13.95 -23.78
C GLN A 391 17.27 -12.95 -23.32
N LEU A 392 16.57 -12.30 -24.26
CA LEU A 392 15.49 -11.36 -23.93
C LEU A 392 14.24 -12.09 -23.41
N VAL A 393 13.87 -13.20 -24.05
CA VAL A 393 12.69 -14.01 -23.71
C VAL A 393 12.90 -14.76 -22.40
N THR A 394 14.08 -15.34 -22.16
CA THR A 394 14.36 -16.09 -20.91
C THR A 394 14.71 -15.17 -19.74
N GLY A 395 15.30 -14.00 -19.99
CA GLY A 395 15.78 -13.11 -18.93
C GLY A 395 14.88 -11.93 -18.56
N TYR A 396 14.14 -11.35 -19.52
CA TYR A 396 13.40 -10.10 -19.31
C TYR A 396 11.88 -10.28 -19.33
N LEU A 397 11.35 -11.09 -20.25
CA LEU A 397 9.92 -11.31 -20.43
C LEU A 397 9.20 -11.84 -19.16
N PRO A 398 9.71 -12.88 -18.46
CA PRO A 398 9.16 -13.34 -17.18
C PRO A 398 8.98 -12.22 -16.16
N SER A 399 9.96 -11.33 -16.01
CA SER A 399 9.88 -10.21 -15.09
C SER A 399 8.86 -9.15 -15.48
N VAL A 400 8.73 -8.84 -16.76
CA VAL A 400 7.74 -7.86 -17.22
C VAL A 400 6.32 -8.37 -16.95
N ILE A 401 6.08 -9.66 -17.24
CA ILE A 401 4.79 -10.31 -16.97
C ILE A 401 4.50 -10.31 -15.46
N LEU A 402 5.47 -10.75 -14.64
CA LEU A 402 5.31 -10.79 -13.19
C LEU A 402 5.07 -9.40 -12.59
N HIS A 403 5.78 -8.37 -13.08
CA HIS A 403 5.57 -6.99 -12.65
C HIS A 403 4.18 -6.49 -13.02
N PHE A 404 3.75 -6.70 -14.27
CA PHE A 404 2.42 -6.29 -14.72
C PHE A 404 1.33 -6.94 -13.88
N LEU A 405 1.39 -8.25 -13.65
CA LEU A 405 0.44 -8.97 -12.80
C LEU A 405 0.49 -8.48 -11.34
N SER A 406 1.68 -8.27 -10.78
CA SER A 406 1.86 -7.78 -9.42
C SER A 406 1.29 -6.37 -9.23
N SER A 407 1.29 -5.52 -10.28
CA SER A 407 0.77 -4.16 -10.21
C SER A 407 -0.75 -4.08 -9.98
N TYR A 408 -1.50 -5.13 -10.34
CA TYR A 408 -2.95 -5.20 -10.09
C TYR A 408 -3.30 -5.67 -8.68
N VAL A 409 -2.41 -6.40 -8.01
CA VAL A 409 -2.68 -6.98 -6.69
C VAL A 409 -3.10 -5.93 -5.66
N PRO A 410 -2.45 -4.75 -5.52
CA PRO A 410 -2.88 -3.72 -4.58
C PRO A 410 -4.32 -3.26 -4.80
N SER A 411 -4.72 -3.11 -6.06
CA SER A 411 -6.08 -2.71 -6.45
C SER A 411 -7.10 -3.80 -6.06
N ILE A 412 -6.76 -5.07 -6.28
CA ILE A 412 -7.60 -6.21 -5.87
C ILE A 412 -7.72 -6.28 -4.34
N MET A 413 -6.62 -6.09 -3.60
CA MET A 413 -6.64 -6.08 -2.13
C MET A 413 -7.45 -4.92 -1.56
N LYS A 414 -7.43 -3.75 -2.23
CA LYS A 414 -8.29 -2.62 -1.88
C LYS A 414 -9.76 -2.95 -2.16
N LEU A 415 -10.07 -3.55 -3.32
CA LEU A 415 -11.43 -4.02 -3.65
C LEU A 415 -11.95 -5.02 -2.59
N PHE A 416 -11.18 -6.05 -2.29
CA PHE A 416 -11.51 -7.02 -1.23
C PHE A 416 -11.74 -6.35 0.11
N SER A 417 -10.96 -5.31 0.45
CA SER A 417 -11.13 -4.58 1.71
C SER A 417 -12.38 -3.70 1.72
N THR A 418 -12.79 -3.13 0.59
CA THR A 418 -14.07 -2.37 0.49
C THR A 418 -15.29 -3.26 0.70
N MET A 419 -15.23 -4.53 0.27
CA MET A 419 -16.32 -5.50 0.46
C MET A 419 -16.53 -5.92 1.92
N GLN A 420 -15.54 -5.74 2.80
CA GLN A 420 -15.63 -6.16 4.21
C GLN A 420 -16.50 -5.26 5.09
N GLY A 421 -16.95 -4.12 4.57
CA GLY A 421 -17.82 -3.20 5.29
C GLY A 421 -17.13 -2.46 6.44
N PHE A 422 -15.93 -1.92 6.18
CA PHE A 422 -15.29 -0.96 7.09
C PHE A 422 -15.92 0.43 6.95
N VAL A 423 -16.05 1.12 8.09
CA VAL A 423 -16.67 2.43 8.14
C VAL A 423 -15.75 3.56 7.70
N SER A 424 -14.43 3.38 7.84
CA SER A 424 -13.43 4.38 7.46
C SER A 424 -12.64 3.97 6.23
N VAL A 425 -12.26 4.95 5.40
CA VAL A 425 -11.34 4.74 4.28
C VAL A 425 -9.98 4.29 4.80
N SER A 426 -9.48 4.90 5.87
CA SER A 426 -8.24 4.51 6.57
C SER A 426 -8.30 3.06 7.06
N GLY A 427 -9.47 2.59 7.52
CA GLY A 427 -9.68 1.19 7.90
C GLY A 427 -9.60 0.24 6.71
N ILE A 428 -10.18 0.62 5.57
CA ILE A 428 -10.08 -0.13 4.30
C ILE A 428 -8.62 -0.23 3.87
N GLU A 429 -7.88 0.88 3.90
CA GLU A 429 -6.49 0.94 3.47
C GLU A 429 -5.56 0.14 4.39
N ARG A 430 -5.74 0.24 5.71
CA ARG A 430 -5.03 -0.61 6.68
C ARG A 430 -5.29 -2.10 6.44
N SER A 431 -6.54 -2.47 6.18
CA SER A 431 -6.92 -3.86 5.89
C SER A 431 -6.33 -4.34 4.56
N ALA A 432 -6.27 -3.48 3.55
CA ALA A 432 -5.63 -3.77 2.26
C ALA A 432 -4.12 -3.95 2.42
N CYS A 433 -3.46 -3.10 3.21
CA CYS A 433 -2.05 -3.21 3.54
C CYS A 433 -1.73 -4.53 4.28
N ASN A 434 -2.55 -4.92 5.27
CA ASN A 434 -2.38 -6.20 5.96
C ASN A 434 -2.58 -7.43 5.05
N LYS A 435 -3.47 -7.33 4.05
CA LYS A 435 -3.62 -8.39 3.04
C LYS A 435 -2.44 -8.41 2.08
N MET A 436 -1.96 -7.24 1.66
CA MET A 436 -0.75 -7.10 0.83
C MET A 436 0.46 -7.71 1.54
N LEU A 437 0.67 -7.41 2.83
CA LEU A 437 1.76 -7.98 3.62
C LEU A 437 1.69 -9.52 3.64
N ARG A 438 0.52 -10.08 3.92
CA ARG A 438 0.32 -11.54 3.89
C ARG A 438 0.59 -12.11 2.50
N PHE A 439 0.08 -11.45 1.46
CA PHE A 439 0.32 -11.85 0.08
C PHE A 439 1.82 -11.85 -0.24
N THR A 440 2.54 -10.75 0.02
CA THR A 440 3.98 -10.63 -0.22
C THR A 440 4.79 -11.67 0.55
N ILE A 441 4.45 -11.96 1.82
CA ILE A 441 5.11 -13.02 2.58
C ILE A 441 4.91 -14.37 1.87
N TRP A 442 3.69 -14.73 1.48
CA TRP A 442 3.45 -16.00 0.81
C TRP A 442 4.08 -16.06 -0.60
N THR A 443 3.95 -15.01 -1.39
CA THR A 443 4.36 -15.05 -2.80
C THR A 443 5.84 -14.75 -3.03
N VAL A 444 6.49 -13.95 -2.18
CA VAL A 444 7.93 -13.66 -2.36
C VAL A 444 8.79 -14.62 -1.54
N PHE A 445 8.39 -14.96 -0.31
CA PHE A 445 9.16 -15.88 0.52
C PHE A 445 8.85 -17.33 0.18
N PHE A 446 7.58 -17.77 0.31
CA PHE A 446 7.24 -19.18 0.11
C PHE A 446 7.23 -19.60 -1.36
N ALA A 447 6.81 -18.76 -2.32
CA ALA A 447 6.83 -19.16 -3.72
C ALA A 447 8.24 -19.45 -4.21
N ASN A 448 9.23 -18.62 -3.83
CA ASN A 448 10.61 -18.87 -4.20
C ASN A 448 11.09 -20.18 -3.59
N VAL A 449 10.97 -20.34 -2.27
CA VAL A 449 11.37 -21.56 -1.54
C VAL A 449 10.74 -22.82 -2.13
N LEU A 450 9.43 -22.77 -2.43
CA LEU A 450 8.68 -23.91 -2.96
C LEU A 450 8.99 -24.16 -4.45
N THR A 451 9.07 -23.13 -5.28
CA THR A 451 9.14 -23.28 -6.75
C THR A 451 10.53 -23.60 -7.24
N GLY A 452 11.58 -22.95 -6.74
CA GLY A 452 12.96 -23.21 -7.16
C GLY A 452 13.47 -24.60 -6.78
N SER A 453 12.71 -25.36 -5.98
CA SER A 453 12.97 -26.74 -5.59
C SER A 453 11.88 -27.73 -6.03
N ALA A 454 10.69 -27.26 -6.43
CA ALA A 454 9.53 -28.11 -6.69
C ALA A 454 9.74 -29.06 -7.87
N LEU A 455 10.30 -28.60 -8.99
CA LEU A 455 10.29 -29.42 -10.21
C LEU A 455 11.12 -30.72 -10.09
N ASN A 456 12.07 -30.77 -9.15
CA ASN A 456 12.88 -31.98 -8.91
C ASN A 456 12.60 -32.66 -7.54
N GLN A 457 11.73 -32.11 -6.69
CA GLN A 457 11.53 -32.60 -5.31
C GLN A 457 10.07 -32.67 -4.85
N LEU A 458 9.08 -32.88 -5.73
CA LEU A 458 7.68 -33.10 -5.33
C LEU A 458 7.47 -34.29 -4.37
N ASN A 459 8.48 -35.15 -4.18
CA ASN A 459 8.51 -36.19 -3.15
C ASN A 459 8.79 -35.66 -1.72
N ILE A 460 8.98 -34.35 -1.50
CA ILE A 460 9.19 -33.74 -0.16
C ILE A 460 7.99 -33.97 0.77
N PHE A 461 6.77 -33.98 0.24
CA PHE A 461 5.56 -34.15 1.05
C PHE A 461 5.32 -35.60 1.51
N VAL A 462 6.16 -36.55 1.08
CA VAL A 462 6.03 -37.98 1.41
C VAL A 462 6.69 -38.31 2.77
N ASP A 463 7.71 -37.56 3.20
CA ASP A 463 8.45 -37.79 4.46
C ASP A 463 8.49 -36.53 5.36
N PRO A 464 7.49 -36.32 6.25
CA PRO A 464 7.42 -35.13 7.11
C PRO A 464 8.64 -34.92 8.02
N LYS A 465 9.35 -36.01 8.38
CA LYS A 465 10.54 -35.96 9.25
C LYS A 465 11.75 -35.29 8.61
N LYS A 466 11.86 -35.32 7.27
CA LYS A 466 13.02 -34.77 6.54
C LYS A 466 12.79 -33.33 6.05
N ILE A 467 11.61 -32.76 6.29
CA ILE A 467 11.25 -31.41 5.87
C ILE A 467 12.24 -30.35 6.40
N PRO A 468 12.62 -30.32 7.71
CA PRO A 468 13.54 -29.31 8.23
C PRO A 468 14.94 -29.38 7.61
N GLU A 469 15.48 -30.59 7.41
CA GLU A 469 16.78 -30.83 6.80
C GLU A 469 16.81 -30.36 5.34
N ARG A 470 15.75 -30.64 4.58
CA ARG A 470 15.63 -30.20 3.18
C ARG A 470 15.48 -28.69 3.06
N LEU A 471 14.68 -28.06 3.92
CA LEU A 471 14.55 -26.60 3.99
C LEU A 471 15.88 -25.92 4.34
N ALA A 472 16.68 -26.51 5.23
CA ALA A 472 17.98 -25.97 5.63
C ALA A 472 18.98 -25.91 4.47
N VAL A 473 18.89 -26.81 3.49
CA VAL A 473 19.73 -26.79 2.28
C VAL A 473 19.15 -25.88 1.20
N VAL A 474 17.84 -25.92 0.99
CA VAL A 474 17.17 -25.18 -0.09
C VAL A 474 17.12 -23.67 0.18
N VAL A 475 16.84 -23.25 1.42
CA VAL A 475 16.68 -21.82 1.74
C VAL A 475 17.97 -21.03 1.46
N PRO A 476 19.17 -21.43 1.93
CA PRO A 476 20.42 -20.74 1.61
C PRO A 476 20.77 -20.77 0.11
N ALA A 477 20.58 -21.91 -0.56
CA ALA A 477 20.87 -22.05 -2.00
C ALA A 477 19.99 -21.13 -2.86
N GLN A 478 18.76 -20.87 -2.41
CA GLN A 478 17.85 -19.98 -3.09
C GLN A 478 18.00 -18.51 -2.74
N VAL A 479 18.78 -18.12 -1.72
CA VAL A 479 19.06 -16.71 -1.43
C VAL A 479 19.58 -16.01 -2.68
N GLY A 480 20.41 -16.68 -3.49
CA GLY A 480 20.83 -16.17 -4.80
C GLY A 480 19.66 -15.85 -5.75
N HIS A 481 18.70 -16.76 -5.90
CA HIS A 481 17.52 -16.59 -6.77
C HIS A 481 16.50 -15.60 -6.21
N VAL A 482 16.27 -15.57 -4.89
CA VAL A 482 15.44 -14.57 -4.20
C VAL A 482 16.03 -13.18 -4.39
N PHE A 483 17.36 -13.03 -4.37
CA PHE A 483 18.02 -11.77 -4.74
C PHE A 483 17.80 -11.39 -6.21
N PHE A 484 17.67 -12.36 -7.13
CA PHE A 484 17.33 -12.10 -8.53
C PHE A 484 15.85 -11.70 -8.74
N ASP A 485 14.93 -12.32 -8.00
CA ASP A 485 13.49 -12.00 -8.04
C ASP A 485 13.18 -10.66 -7.34
N CYS A 486 13.78 -10.41 -6.15
CA CYS A 486 13.82 -9.08 -5.55
C CYS A 486 14.48 -8.06 -6.48
N ARG A 487 15.52 -8.42 -7.24
CA ARG A 487 16.12 -7.54 -8.27
C ARG A 487 15.17 -7.23 -9.42
N GLN A 488 14.29 -8.16 -9.84
CA GLN A 488 13.29 -7.89 -10.88
C GLN A 488 12.15 -7.01 -10.35
N HIS A 489 11.69 -7.26 -9.12
CA HIS A 489 10.75 -6.36 -8.43
C HIS A 489 11.38 -4.97 -8.18
N ASP A 490 12.63 -4.90 -7.73
CA ASP A 490 13.37 -3.66 -7.46
C ASP A 490 13.72 -2.90 -8.73
N LYS A 491 14.03 -3.52 -9.87
CA LYS A 491 14.28 -2.79 -11.13
C LYS A 491 13.08 -1.93 -11.54
N PHE A 492 11.87 -2.46 -11.40
CA PHE A 492 10.65 -1.75 -11.74
C PHE A 492 10.10 -0.93 -10.58
N SER A 493 10.23 -1.41 -9.34
CA SER A 493 9.89 -0.66 -8.14
C SER A 493 10.79 0.56 -8.01
N LEU A 494 12.09 0.50 -8.31
CA LEU A 494 13.00 1.64 -8.37
C LEU A 494 12.57 2.60 -9.48
N VAL A 495 12.09 2.16 -10.65
CA VAL A 495 11.54 3.07 -11.68
C VAL A 495 10.23 3.75 -11.22
N TYR A 496 9.37 3.03 -10.50
CA TYR A 496 8.10 3.56 -9.97
C TYR A 496 8.32 4.48 -8.76
N THR A 497 9.24 4.07 -7.90
CA THR A 497 9.70 4.71 -6.66
C THR A 497 10.53 5.92 -7.03
N THR A 498 11.41 5.91 -8.03
CA THR A 498 12.09 7.12 -8.55
C THR A 498 11.18 8.00 -9.42
N ARG A 499 10.03 7.52 -9.91
CA ARG A 499 9.00 8.38 -10.52
C ARG A 499 8.17 9.11 -9.46
N LYS A 500 7.87 8.47 -8.32
CA LYS A 500 7.06 9.03 -7.23
C LYS A 500 7.86 9.68 -6.10
N LEU A 501 9.04 9.17 -5.73
CA LEU A 501 9.92 9.76 -4.69
C LEU A 501 10.18 11.22 -4.95
N PRO A 502 10.45 11.66 -6.18
CA PRO A 502 10.72 13.06 -6.40
C PRO A 502 9.46 13.94 -6.27
N GLN A 503 8.27 13.39 -6.54
CA GLN A 503 6.99 14.05 -6.26
C GLN A 503 6.70 14.13 -4.75
N VAL A 504 6.90 13.02 -4.02
CA VAL A 504 6.70 12.93 -2.57
C VAL A 504 7.78 13.71 -1.79
N ALA A 505 9.02 13.69 -2.25
CA ALA A 505 10.11 14.49 -1.70
C ALA A 505 9.86 15.98 -1.98
N SER A 506 9.36 16.39 -3.16
CA SER A 506 8.91 17.78 -3.32
C SER A 506 7.73 18.15 -2.41
N GLU A 507 6.86 17.20 -2.07
CA GLU A 507 5.78 17.44 -1.09
C GLU A 507 6.31 17.62 0.35
N ILE A 508 7.33 16.86 0.75
CA ILE A 508 7.90 16.88 2.12
C ILE A 508 8.97 17.98 2.29
N VAL A 509 9.82 18.23 1.29
CA VAL A 509 11.04 19.08 1.38
C VAL A 509 10.73 20.58 1.42
N LEU A 510 9.49 21.01 1.16
CA LEU A 510 9.18 22.39 0.81
C LEU A 510 8.04 23.03 1.64
N SER A 511 7.57 22.37 2.70
CA SER A 511 6.69 22.99 3.71
C SER A 511 7.50 23.67 4.82
N PRO A 512 7.43 25.00 5.03
CA PRO A 512 8.10 25.64 6.15
C PRO A 512 7.41 25.31 7.49
N PRO A 513 8.14 25.36 8.62
CA PRO A 513 7.55 25.32 9.96
C PRO A 513 6.62 26.52 10.14
N SER A 514 5.51 26.31 10.85
CA SER A 514 4.61 27.39 11.25
C SER A 514 5.37 28.39 12.12
N PHE A 515 5.77 29.52 11.55
CA PHE A 515 5.99 30.73 12.33
C PHE A 515 4.62 31.17 12.84
N ILE A 516 4.43 31.04 14.14
CA ILE A 516 3.35 31.67 14.90
C ILE A 516 3.62 33.17 14.79
N GLU A 517 2.94 33.85 13.87
CA GLU A 517 2.75 35.29 13.97
C GLU A 517 1.85 35.53 15.19
N HIS A 518 2.46 35.90 16.30
CA HIS A 518 1.80 36.70 17.33
C HIS A 518 1.46 38.06 16.69
N GLY A 519 0.25 38.17 16.14
CA GLY A 519 -0.38 39.45 15.86
C GLY A 519 -1.09 39.95 17.11
N GLN A 520 -0.62 41.09 17.62
CA GLN A 520 -1.27 41.90 18.65
C GLN A 520 -2.66 42.37 18.23
#